data_AF-A0A3E5EAB7-F1
#
_entry.id   AF-A0A3E5EAB7-F1
#
_cell.length_a   1.000
_cell.length_b   1.000
_cell.length_c   1.000
_cell.angle_alpha   90.00
_cell.angle_beta   90.00
_cell.angle_gamma   90.00
#
_symmetry.space_group_name_H-M   'P 1'
#
loop_
_entity.id
_entity.type
_entity.pdbx_description
1 polymer ?
#
loop_
_entity_poly.entity_id
_entity_poly.type
_entity_poly.pdbx_seq_one_letter_code
_entity_poly.pdbx_strand_id
1 'polypeptide(L)'
;MEIHFDKEYLQQLYEEGKTKDKKYRFQPQMVKRYQLRIKTLEYVQNIEELYAIRSFHYEVLKGDKAGISSIRVNDQYRIEFTVKQSTSETVVTICNILELSNHYK
;
A
#
# COMPACT_ATOMS: atom_id res chain seq x y z
N MET A 1 -5.56 -1.89 -10.94
CA MET A 1 -6.28 -1.53 -9.71
C MET A 1 -6.35 -0.02 -9.55
N GLU A 2 -7.43 0.55 -9.02
CA GLU A 2 -7.50 1.99 -8.70
C GLU A 2 -6.92 2.23 -7.30
N ILE A 3 -6.00 3.19 -7.15
CA ILE A 3 -5.31 3.49 -5.88
C ILE A 3 -5.85 4.78 -5.28
N HIS A 4 -6.34 4.69 -4.04
CA HIS A 4 -6.72 5.84 -3.21
C HIS A 4 -5.79 5.92 -1.99
N PHE A 5 -5.63 7.12 -1.44
CA PHE A 5 -4.81 7.35 -0.25
C PHE A 5 -5.67 7.91 0.88
N ASP A 6 -5.67 7.22 2.02
CA ASP A 6 -6.41 7.62 3.22
C ASP A 6 -5.84 8.89 3.87
N LYS A 7 -4.53 9.13 3.68
CA LYS A 7 -3.80 10.24 4.27
C LYS A 7 -2.98 10.97 3.23
N GLU A 8 -2.98 12.30 3.29
CA GLU A 8 -2.28 13.16 2.35
C GLU A 8 -0.77 12.85 2.24
N TYR A 9 -0.13 12.50 3.36
CA TYR A 9 1.30 12.20 3.34
C TYR A 9 1.63 10.96 2.48
N LEU A 10 0.74 9.97 2.40
CA LEU A 10 0.92 8.76 1.61
C LEU A 10 0.90 9.09 0.12
N GLN A 11 0.00 10.01 -0.27
CA GLN A 11 -0.08 10.53 -1.63
C GLN A 11 1.16 11.38 -1.96
N GLN A 12 1.55 12.30 -1.08
CA GLN A 12 2.77 13.12 -1.28
C GLN A 12 4.04 12.26 -1.43
N LEU A 13 4.19 11.20 -0.64
CA LEU A 13 5.29 10.25 -0.80
C LEU A 13 5.24 9.53 -2.13
N TYR A 14 4.05 9.24 -2.65
CA TYR A 14 3.89 8.58 -3.93
C TYR A 14 4.21 9.52 -5.10
N GLU A 15 3.58 10.68 -5.13
CA GLU A 15 3.65 11.62 -6.26
C GLU A 15 4.91 12.48 -6.25
N GLU A 16 5.29 13.02 -5.08
CA GLU A 16 6.40 13.96 -4.95
C GLU A 16 7.68 13.32 -4.41
N GLY A 17 7.59 12.14 -3.81
CA GLY A 17 8.71 11.45 -3.16
C GLY A 17 9.17 12.09 -1.84
N LYS A 18 8.37 13.00 -1.27
CA LYS A 18 8.69 13.73 -0.03
C LYS A 18 7.43 14.24 0.64
N THR A 19 7.52 14.58 1.92
CA THR A 19 6.44 15.19 2.70
C THR A 19 6.90 16.52 3.29
N LYS A 20 5.94 17.43 3.51
CA LYS A 20 6.21 18.66 4.28
C LYS A 20 6.32 18.37 5.78
N ASP A 21 5.51 17.44 6.27
CA ASP A 21 5.48 16.99 7.66
C ASP A 21 6.75 16.19 8.02
N LYS A 22 7.46 16.68 9.05
CA LYS A 22 8.70 16.07 9.58
C LYS A 22 8.49 14.64 10.08
N LYS A 23 7.28 14.31 10.58
CA LYS A 23 6.95 12.98 11.10
C LYS A 23 7.07 11.88 10.04
N TYR A 24 6.78 12.21 8.78
CA TYR A 24 6.71 11.25 7.67
C TYR A 24 7.91 11.36 6.72
N ARG A 25 9.04 11.89 7.19
CA ARG A 25 10.28 11.94 6.40
C ARG A 25 10.99 10.60 6.47
N PHE A 26 10.75 9.77 5.46
CA PHE A 26 11.45 8.50 5.26
C PHE A 26 12.77 8.69 4.50
N GLN A 27 13.66 7.70 4.62
CA GLN A 27 14.90 7.67 3.84
C GLN A 27 14.58 7.55 2.33
N PRO A 28 15.35 8.19 1.43
CA PRO A 28 15.04 8.18 0.00
C PRO A 28 14.87 6.80 -0.62
N GLN A 29 15.66 5.81 -0.19
CA GLN A 29 15.53 4.43 -0.69
C GLN A 29 14.21 3.79 -0.25
N MET A 30 13.74 4.10 0.95
CA MET A 30 12.46 3.63 1.47
C MET A 30 11.33 4.20 0.61
N VAL A 31 11.34 5.52 0.35
CA VAL A 31 10.33 6.18 -0.48
C VAL A 31 10.29 5.60 -1.89
N LYS A 32 11.45 5.39 -2.53
CA LYS A 32 11.53 4.75 -3.85
C LYS A 32 10.91 3.35 -3.86
N ARG A 33 11.12 2.56 -2.81
CA ARG A 33 10.51 1.23 -2.69
C ARG A 33 9.00 1.35 -2.49
N TYR A 34 8.54 2.26 -1.63
CA TYR A 34 7.11 2.54 -1.44
C TYR A 34 6.44 2.89 -2.78
N GLN A 35 7.00 3.83 -3.54
CA GLN A 35 6.52 4.21 -4.87
C GLN A 35 6.46 3.03 -5.83
N LEU A 36 7.51 2.19 -5.86
CA LEU A 36 7.53 0.99 -6.69
C LEU A 36 6.42 0.00 -6.31
N ARG A 37 6.13 -0.16 -5.01
CA ARG A 37 5.06 -1.04 -4.53
C ARG A 37 3.69 -0.52 -4.95
N ILE A 38 3.41 0.77 -4.74
CA ILE A 38 2.15 1.39 -5.16
C ILE A 38 1.95 1.26 -6.67
N LYS A 39 2.99 1.59 -7.46
CA LYS A 39 2.94 1.45 -8.92
C LYS A 39 2.70 0.01 -9.38
N THR A 40 3.23 -0.97 -8.65
CA THR A 40 2.95 -2.38 -8.95
C THR A 40 1.48 -2.72 -8.66
N LEU A 41 0.91 -2.21 -7.56
CA LEU A 41 -0.52 -2.40 -7.25
C LEU A 41 -1.42 -1.83 -8.35
N GLU A 42 -1.07 -0.68 -8.96
CA GLU A 42 -1.82 -0.11 -10.09
C GLU A 42 -1.93 -1.07 -11.28
N TYR A 43 -0.87 -1.80 -11.60
CA TYR A 43 -0.81 -2.71 -12.77
C TYR A 43 -1.48 -4.06 -12.55
N VAL A 44 -1.58 -4.50 -11.30
CA VAL A 44 -2.22 -5.77 -10.94
C VAL A 44 -3.73 -5.70 -11.18
N GLN A 45 -4.31 -6.77 -11.71
CA GLN A 45 -5.75 -6.82 -12.06
C GLN A 45 -6.63 -7.15 -10.86
N ASN A 46 -6.16 -8.03 -9.98
CA ASN A 46 -6.91 -8.54 -8.83
C ASN A 46 -5.98 -8.80 -7.62
N ILE A 47 -6.55 -9.02 -6.43
CA ILE A 47 -5.74 -9.20 -5.22
C ILE A 47 -4.97 -10.54 -5.25
N GLU A 48 -5.49 -11.55 -5.93
CA GLU A 48 -4.93 -12.91 -5.98
C GLU A 48 -3.53 -12.93 -6.62
N GLU A 49 -3.29 -12.06 -7.60
CA GLU A 49 -1.97 -11.87 -8.21
C GLU A 49 -0.89 -11.44 -7.20
N LEU A 50 -1.25 -10.79 -6.09
CA LEU A 50 -0.28 -10.37 -5.08
C LEU A 50 0.35 -11.54 -4.34
N TYR A 51 -0.33 -12.70 -4.26
CA TYR A 51 0.26 -13.92 -3.68
C TYR A 51 1.41 -14.46 -4.52
N ALA A 52 1.41 -14.23 -5.84
CA ALA A 52 2.49 -14.66 -6.73
C ALA A 52 3.75 -13.79 -6.57
N ILE A 53 3.60 -12.53 -6.11
CA ILE A 53 4.71 -11.60 -5.93
C ILE A 53 5.39 -11.88 -4.58
N ARG A 54 6.30 -12.86 -4.56
CA ARG A 54 6.98 -13.33 -3.33
C ARG A 54 7.58 -12.20 -2.49
N SER A 55 8.16 -11.17 -3.14
CA SER A 55 8.77 -10.04 -2.44
C SER A 55 7.79 -9.16 -1.65
N PHE A 56 6.49 -9.29 -1.90
CA PHE A 56 5.46 -8.55 -1.18
C PHE A 56 5.12 -9.20 0.15
N HIS A 57 5.38 -10.49 0.35
CA HIS A 57 4.94 -11.20 1.55
C HIS A 57 3.48 -10.86 1.88
N TYR A 58 2.62 -10.91 0.87
CA TYR A 58 1.23 -10.47 0.98
C TYR A 58 0.50 -11.27 2.06
N GLU A 59 -0.26 -10.58 2.91
CA GLU A 59 -1.11 -11.19 3.91
C GLU A 59 -2.33 -10.32 4.22
N VAL A 60 -3.40 -10.96 4.67
CA VAL A 60 -4.54 -10.30 5.31
C VAL A 60 -4.32 -10.38 6.83
N LEU A 61 -4.25 -9.22 7.47
CA LEU A 61 -4.00 -9.09 8.90
C LEU A 61 -5.16 -9.67 9.72
N LYS A 62 -4.86 -10.00 10.97
CA LYS A 62 -5.76 -10.65 11.95
C LYS A 62 -5.85 -9.80 13.22
N GLY A 63 -6.77 -10.15 14.12
CA GLY A 63 -6.97 -9.43 15.39
C GLY A 63 -7.60 -8.06 15.16
N ASP A 64 -7.11 -7.03 15.84
CA ASP A 64 -7.66 -5.66 15.77
C ASP A 64 -7.59 -5.02 14.38
N LYS A 65 -6.69 -5.53 13.52
CA LYS A 65 -6.55 -5.13 12.12
C LYS A 65 -7.16 -6.14 11.15
N ALA A 66 -8.08 -6.98 11.61
CA ALA A 66 -8.70 -8.00 10.76
C ALA A 66 -9.30 -7.40 9.48
N GLY A 67 -8.99 -8.01 8.34
CA GLY A 67 -9.47 -7.58 7.03
C GLY A 67 -8.61 -6.51 6.34
N ILE A 68 -7.59 -5.96 7.02
CA ILE A 68 -6.60 -5.09 6.38
C ILE A 68 -5.59 -5.96 5.63
N SER A 69 -5.37 -5.63 4.36
CA SER A 69 -4.34 -6.21 3.52
C SER A 69 -2.99 -5.55 3.77
N SER A 70 -1.91 -6.32 3.66
CA SER A 70 -0.57 -5.80 3.90
C SER A 70 0.49 -6.35 2.95
N ILE A 71 1.36 -5.47 2.44
CA ILE A 71 2.55 -5.86 1.64
C ILE A 71 3.83 -5.25 2.19
N ARG A 72 4.95 -5.95 1.99
CA ARG A 72 6.29 -5.56 2.42
C ARG A 72 6.93 -4.52 1.50
N VAL A 73 7.45 -3.47 2.12
CA VAL A 73 8.34 -2.49 1.46
C VAL A 73 9.80 -2.88 1.66
N ASN A 74 10.16 -3.18 2.91
CA ASN A 74 11.47 -3.71 3.31
C ASN A 74 11.30 -4.53 4.61
N ASP A 75 12.41 -4.92 5.24
CA ASP A 75 12.39 -5.78 6.43
C ASP A 75 11.82 -5.10 7.69
N GLN A 76 11.38 -3.84 7.61
CA GLN A 76 10.79 -3.10 8.73
C GLN A 76 9.42 -2.50 8.39
N TYR A 77 9.20 -2.07 7.15
CA TYR A 77 8.03 -1.31 6.77
C TYR A 77 7.09 -2.09 5.86
N ARG A 78 5.80 -1.90 6.11
CA ARG A 78 4.70 -2.46 5.33
C ARG A 78 3.74 -1.37 4.88
N ILE A 79 3.10 -1.61 3.75
CA ILE A 79 1.95 -0.84 3.29
C ILE A 79 0.71 -1.61 3.76
N GLU A 80 -0.13 -0.94 4.54
CA GLU A 80 -1.45 -1.44 4.93
C GLU A 80 -2.50 -0.80 4.03
N PHE A 81 -3.43 -1.60 3.53
CA PHE A 81 -4.48 -1.13 2.62
C PHE A 81 -5.75 -1.96 2.76
N THR A 82 -6.87 -1.42 2.28
CA THR A 82 -8.12 -2.17 2.12
C THR A 82 -8.44 -2.31 0.65
N VAL A 83 -9.11 -3.41 0.29
CA VAL A 83 -9.58 -3.64 -1.08
C VAL A 83 -11.09 -3.71 -1.08
N LYS A 84 -11.71 -2.99 -2.02
CA LYS A 84 -13.14 -3.02 -2.27
C LYS A 84 -13.37 -3.25 -3.76
N GLN A 85 -14.33 -4.12 -4.08
CA GLN A 85 -14.83 -4.24 -5.43
C GLN A 85 -16.07 -3.37 -5.57
N SER A 86 -16.08 -2.47 -6.54
CA SER A 86 -17.26 -1.72 -6.93
C SER A 86 -17.90 -2.42 -8.13
N THR A 87 -19.13 -2.89 -7.96
CA THR A 87 -19.92 -3.57 -8.99
C THR A 87 -20.90 -2.60 -9.66
N SER A 88 -20.38 -1.61 -10.38
CA SER A 88 -21.15 -0.85 -11.36
C SER A 88 -21.15 -1.57 -12.72
N GLU A 89 -21.42 -0.89 -13.84
CA GLU A 89 -21.37 -1.47 -15.20
C GLU A 89 -20.03 -2.16 -15.53
N THR A 90 -18.96 -1.83 -14.80
CA THR A 90 -17.66 -2.53 -14.82
C THR A 90 -17.19 -2.79 -13.39
N VAL A 91 -16.63 -3.98 -13.14
CA VAL A 91 -16.02 -4.32 -11.84
C VAL A 91 -14.68 -3.58 -11.70
N VAL A 92 -14.59 -2.68 -10.72
CA VAL A 92 -13.35 -1.97 -10.39
C VAL A 92 -12.86 -2.42 -9.02
N THR A 93 -11.60 -2.84 -8.95
CA THR A 93 -10.91 -3.12 -7.70
C THR A 93 -10.24 -1.83 -7.21
N ILE A 94 -10.73 -1.30 -6.09
CA ILE A 94 -10.22 -0.11 -5.42
C ILE A 94 -9.34 -0.54 -4.25
N CYS A 95 -8.13 0.01 -4.19
CA CYS A 95 -7.18 -0.19 -3.11
C CYS A 95 -6.96 1.13 -2.38
N ASN A 96 -7.43 1.19 -1.13
CA ASN A 96 -7.25 2.36 -0.28
C ASN A 96 -6.05 2.15 0.63
N ILE A 97 -4.97 2.90 0.40
CA ILE A 97 -3.73 2.87 1.19
C ILE A 97 -3.98 3.58 2.52
N LEU A 98 -3.86 2.84 3.62
CA LEU A 98 -4.17 3.31 4.97
C LEU A 98 -2.94 3.81 5.73
N GLU A 99 -1.82 3.12 5.59
CA GLU A 99 -0.63 3.39 6.40
C GLU A 99 0.65 2.85 5.77
N LEU A 100 1.75 3.53 6.05
CA LEU A 100 3.11 3.08 5.82
C LEU A 100 3.79 2.84 7.18
N SER A 101 3.49 1.70 7.78
CA SER A 101 3.82 1.40 9.18
C SER A 101 5.11 0.61 9.31
N ASN A 102 5.81 0.80 10.43
CA ASN A 102 6.85 -0.11 10.86
C ASN A 102 6.19 -1.29 11.58
N HIS A 103 6.35 -2.51 11.10
CA HIS A 103 5.63 -3.67 11.65
C HIS A 103 6.18 -4.18 12.99
N TYR A 104 7.26 -3.59 13.51
CA TYR A 104 7.77 -3.86 14.86
C TYR A 104 7.29 -2.82 15.90
N LYS A 105 6.49 -1.83 15.49
CA LYS A 105 5.96 -0.78 16.36
C LYS A 105 4.44 -0.77 16.31
#